data_AF-A0A838KA06-F1
#
_entry.id   AF-A0A838KA06-F1
#
_cell.length_a   1.000
_cell.length_b   1.000
_cell.length_c   1.000
_cell.angle_alpha   90.00
_cell.angle_beta   90.00
_cell.angle_gamma   90.00
#
_symmetry.space_group_name_H-M   'P 1'
#
loop_
_entity.id
_entity.type
_entity.pdbx_description
1 polymer ?
#
loop_
_entity_poly.entity_id
_entity_poly.type
_entity_poly.pdbx_seq_one_letter_code
_entity_poly.pdbx_strand_id
1 'polypeptide(L)'
;MTPLWVALLQEAPAGALTARADDVAGRRVGLLCLWRVTGRPHPDAMRADPRICDDAGPRCVVSLASTPSSGRPIADDPAVVHARRSVLRDGRACAVTLLTDDPVSIAGALTIARAERPDEVAALRDDPFARLWTSRLLAIGPGVLGVPVRPTGPSLERYSGQPWPYDRFWNQEG
;
A
#
# COMPACT_ATOMS: atom_id res chain seq x y z
N MET A 1 12.16 -6.32 12.30
CA MET A 1 11.90 -6.12 10.86
C MET A 1 12.19 -4.66 10.54
N THR A 2 13.06 -4.38 9.57
CA THR A 2 13.43 -3.01 9.19
C THR A 2 12.21 -2.30 8.59
N PRO A 3 11.89 -1.04 8.95
CA PRO A 3 10.74 -0.36 8.38
C PRO A 3 10.96 -0.12 6.88
N LEU A 4 9.85 -0.14 6.14
CA LEU A 4 9.84 0.20 4.72
C LEU A 4 9.33 1.62 4.56
N TRP A 5 10.05 2.40 3.78
CA TRP A 5 9.64 3.73 3.35
C TRP A 5 9.33 3.71 1.86
N VAL A 6 8.28 4.43 1.46
CA VAL A 6 7.79 4.52 0.08
C VAL A 6 7.60 5.99 -0.29
N ALA A 7 8.04 6.38 -1.49
CA ALA A 7 7.75 7.68 -2.07
C ALA A 7 7.56 7.57 -3.59
N LEU A 8 6.80 8.50 -4.18
CA LEU A 8 6.74 8.69 -5.63
C LEU A 8 7.56 9.94 -5.99
N LEU A 9 8.70 9.76 -6.64
CA LEU A 9 9.67 10.82 -6.93
C LEU A 9 9.93 10.97 -8.42
N GLN A 10 10.48 12.10 -8.86
CA GLN A 10 10.84 12.31 -10.27
C GLN A 10 12.17 11.65 -10.64
N GLU A 11 13.09 11.58 -9.68
CA GLU A 11 14.46 11.09 -9.86
C GLU A 11 14.78 9.96 -8.88
N ALA A 12 15.71 9.09 -9.24
CA ALA A 12 16.09 7.95 -8.43
C ALA A 12 17.03 8.40 -7.29
N PRO A 13 16.60 8.34 -6.03
CA PRO A 13 17.45 8.69 -4.90
C PRO A 13 18.43 7.55 -4.58
N ALA A 14 19.57 7.89 -3.99
CA ALA A 14 20.56 6.90 -3.58
C ALA A 14 19.99 5.88 -2.58
N GLY A 15 20.33 4.60 -2.77
CA GLY A 15 19.97 3.52 -1.84
C GLY A 15 18.49 3.10 -1.85
N ALA A 16 17.68 3.58 -2.80
CA ALA A 16 16.31 3.10 -3.01
C ALA A 16 16.25 1.97 -4.04
N LEU A 17 15.36 1.01 -3.82
CA LEU A 17 14.79 0.24 -4.92
C LEU A 17 13.85 1.15 -5.69
N THR A 18 13.95 1.15 -7.02
CA THR A 18 13.13 2.04 -7.85
C THR A 18 12.48 1.28 -8.99
N ALA A 19 11.24 1.65 -9.29
CA ALA A 19 10.55 1.21 -10.49
C ALA A 19 9.84 2.39 -11.15
N ARG A 20 9.79 2.36 -12.48
CA ARG A 20 9.04 3.32 -13.26
C ARG A 20 7.56 3.29 -12.87
N ALA A 21 6.98 4.47 -12.68
CA ALA A 21 5.56 4.66 -12.44
C ALA A 21 4.96 5.45 -13.61
N ASP A 22 4.03 4.82 -14.32
CA ASP A 22 3.28 5.42 -15.42
C ASP A 22 1.80 5.56 -15.01
N ASP A 23 1.10 6.55 -15.56
CA ASP A 23 -0.36 6.62 -15.43
C ASP A 23 -1.05 5.58 -16.31
N VAL A 24 -2.37 5.48 -16.19
CA VAL A 24 -3.18 4.54 -17.02
C VAL A 24 -3.13 4.84 -18.52
N ALA A 25 -2.68 6.02 -18.93
CA ALA A 25 -2.46 6.39 -20.32
C ALA A 25 -1.03 6.10 -20.80
N GLY A 26 -0.19 5.49 -19.95
CA GLY A 26 1.21 5.16 -20.25
C GLY A 26 2.17 6.35 -20.16
N ARG A 27 1.73 7.49 -19.62
CA ARG A 27 2.59 8.67 -19.43
C ARG A 27 3.39 8.51 -18.15
N ARG A 28 4.69 8.81 -18.21
CA ARG A 28 5.56 8.76 -17.04
C ARG A 28 5.13 9.76 -15.99
N VAL A 29 4.84 9.27 -14.79
CA VAL A 29 4.51 10.08 -13.61
C VAL A 29 5.75 10.26 -12.73
N GLY A 30 6.62 9.25 -12.67
CA GLY A 30 7.84 9.30 -11.88
C GLY A 30 8.45 7.91 -11.65
N LEU A 31 8.99 7.73 -10.44
CA LEU A 31 9.60 6.52 -9.93
C LEU A 31 8.99 6.21 -8.55
N LEU A 32 8.47 5.01 -8.38
CA LEU A 32 8.16 4.49 -7.06
C LEU A 32 9.48 4.07 -6.39
N CYS A 33 9.80 4.69 -5.26
CA CYS A 33 11.06 4.52 -4.54
C CYS A 33 10.81 3.87 -3.18
N LEU A 34 11.53 2.79 -2.88
CA LEU A 34 11.41 2.01 -1.65
C LEU A 34 12.74 1.94 -0.90
N TRP A 35 12.72 2.15 0.42
CA TRP A 35 13.91 1.98 1.28
C TRP A 35 13.60 1.12 2.49
N ARG A 36 14.49 0.17 2.79
CA ARG A 36 14.47 -0.63 4.04
C ARG A 36 15.48 -0.07 5.03
N VAL A 37 15.17 1.06 5.68
CA VAL A 37 16.08 1.78 6.60
C VAL A 37 15.33 2.31 7.83
N THR A 38 16.00 2.49 8.96
CA THR A 38 15.38 2.85 10.26
C THR A 38 14.97 4.33 10.38
N GLY A 39 15.60 5.24 9.63
CA GLY A 39 15.26 6.67 9.57
C GLY A 39 14.47 7.04 8.32
N ARG A 40 13.78 8.19 8.32
CA ARG A 40 13.09 8.70 7.12
C ARG A 40 14.13 9.09 6.07
N PRO A 41 14.16 8.44 4.89
CA PRO A 41 15.22 8.68 3.89
C PRO A 41 14.95 9.90 3.00
N HIS A 42 13.70 10.34 2.90
CA HIS A 42 13.28 11.45 2.06
C HIS A 42 12.09 12.20 2.70
N PRO A 43 11.98 13.54 2.54
CA PRO A 43 10.87 14.33 3.08
C PRO A 43 9.48 13.90 2.64
N ASP A 44 9.37 13.29 1.46
CA ASP A 44 8.10 12.76 0.93
C ASP A 44 7.88 11.27 1.24
N ALA A 45 8.84 10.62 1.89
CA ALA A 45 8.73 9.19 2.18
C ALA A 45 7.71 8.93 3.29
N MET A 46 6.87 7.92 3.08
CA MET A 46 5.89 7.42 4.03
C MET A 46 6.24 5.97 4.39
N ARG A 47 6.10 5.60 5.66
CA ARG A 47 6.22 4.24 6.14
C ARG A 47 5.09 3.37 5.58
N ALA A 48 5.44 2.14 5.24
CA ALA A 48 4.53 1.12 4.73
C ALA A 48 4.85 -0.25 5.35
N ASP A 49 4.00 -1.23 5.07
CA ASP A 49 4.25 -2.64 5.41
C ASP A 49 5.52 -3.15 4.70
N PRO A 50 6.58 -3.56 5.41
CA PRO A 50 7.76 -4.07 4.73
C PRO A 50 7.53 -5.37 3.93
N ARG A 51 6.42 -6.08 4.16
CA ARG A 51 6.06 -7.30 3.42
C ARG A 51 5.60 -7.04 1.99
N ILE A 52 5.23 -5.79 1.64
CA ILE A 52 4.88 -5.45 0.25
C ILE A 52 6.11 -5.21 -0.64
N CYS A 53 7.30 -5.10 -0.06
CA CYS A 53 8.53 -4.87 -0.81
C CYS A 53 9.13 -6.19 -1.29
N ASP A 54 9.37 -6.31 -2.59
CA ASP A 54 9.96 -7.48 -3.24
C ASP A 54 10.87 -7.04 -4.40
N ASP A 55 12.18 -7.25 -4.22
CA ASP A 55 13.24 -6.90 -5.16
C ASP A 55 13.14 -7.71 -6.47
N ALA A 56 12.39 -8.82 -6.47
CA ALA A 56 12.07 -9.63 -7.64
C ALA A 56 10.59 -9.51 -8.06
N GLY A 57 9.86 -8.56 -7.46
CA GLY A 57 8.42 -8.40 -7.65
C GLY A 57 8.04 -8.17 -9.11
N PRO A 58 6.93 -8.75 -9.61
CA PRO A 58 6.49 -8.54 -10.98
C PRO A 58 5.96 -7.11 -11.18
N ARG A 59 5.68 -6.76 -12.44
CA ARG A 59 4.91 -5.55 -12.75
C ARG A 59 3.55 -5.58 -12.03
N CYS A 60 3.11 -4.44 -11.52
CA CYS A 60 1.82 -4.33 -10.82
C CYS A 60 1.10 -3.04 -11.18
N VAL A 61 -0.17 -2.98 -10.81
CA VAL A 61 -0.95 -1.74 -10.82
C VAL A 61 -1.24 -1.38 -9.38
N VAL A 62 -1.13 -0.10 -9.03
CA VAL A 62 -1.41 0.37 -7.66
C VAL A 62 -2.37 1.54 -7.67
N SER A 63 -3.26 1.55 -6.68
CA SER A 63 -3.98 2.75 -6.26
C SER A 63 -3.20 3.39 -5.11
N LEU A 64 -2.64 4.57 -5.36
CA LEU A 64 -1.94 5.38 -4.37
C LEU A 64 -2.87 6.52 -3.94
N ALA A 65 -3.52 6.35 -2.80
CA ALA A 65 -4.37 7.36 -2.19
C ALA A 65 -3.58 8.17 -1.16
N SER A 66 -3.57 9.50 -1.28
CA SER A 66 -2.79 10.38 -0.41
C SER A 66 -3.68 11.45 0.22
N THR A 67 -3.60 11.58 1.54
CA THR A 67 -4.28 12.65 2.26
C THR A 67 -3.42 13.92 2.30
N PRO A 68 -4.04 15.12 2.24
CA PRO A 68 -3.36 16.36 2.61
C PRO A 68 -2.70 16.25 3.99
N SER A 69 -1.66 17.05 4.21
CA SER A 69 -0.98 17.12 5.51
C SER A 69 -1.87 17.70 6.61
N SER A 70 -2.79 18.61 6.26
CA SER A 70 -3.79 19.13 7.17
C SER A 70 -4.93 18.13 7.37
N GLY A 71 -5.18 17.71 8.62
CA GLY A 71 -6.35 16.90 8.96
C GLY A 71 -6.20 15.41 8.68
N ARG A 72 -4.98 14.87 8.78
CA ARG A 72 -4.75 13.43 8.62
C ARG A 72 -5.48 12.63 9.70
N PRO A 73 -6.25 11.60 9.30
CA PRO A 73 -6.92 10.75 10.27
C PRO A 73 -5.92 9.86 11.00
N ILE A 74 -6.35 9.33 12.14
CA ILE A 74 -5.64 8.26 12.84
C ILE A 74 -6.05 6.90 12.27
N ALA A 75 -5.29 5.84 12.59
CA ALA A 75 -5.59 4.49 12.11
C ALA A 75 -6.99 3.98 12.50
N ASP A 76 -7.50 4.42 13.65
CA ASP A 76 -8.81 4.06 14.20
C ASP A 76 -9.99 4.86 13.67
N ASP A 77 -9.72 5.80 12.76
CA ASP A 77 -10.79 6.52 12.11
C ASP A 77 -11.77 5.53 11.43
N PRO A 78 -13.08 5.61 11.74
CA PRO A 78 -14.06 4.64 11.23
C PRO A 78 -14.09 4.56 9.69
N ALA A 79 -13.82 5.66 8.99
CA ALA A 79 -13.79 5.67 7.53
C ALA A 79 -12.55 4.95 7.01
N VAL A 80 -11.38 5.15 7.62
CA VAL A 80 -10.14 4.41 7.30
C VAL A 80 -10.31 2.91 7.55
N VAL A 81 -10.84 2.54 8.71
CA VAL A 81 -11.12 1.14 9.06
C VAL A 81 -12.12 0.51 8.08
N HIS A 82 -13.19 1.23 7.73
CA HIS A 82 -14.19 0.74 6.79
C HIS A 82 -13.62 0.56 5.37
N ALA A 83 -12.83 1.51 4.87
CA ALA A 83 -12.17 1.40 3.58
C ALA A 83 -11.22 0.20 3.54
N ARG A 84 -10.36 0.05 4.56
CA ARG A 84 -9.45 -1.09 4.69
C ARG A 84 -10.20 -2.42 4.72
N ARG A 85 -11.25 -2.53 5.54
CA ARG A 85 -12.08 -3.74 5.62
C ARG A 85 -12.78 -4.05 4.30
N SER A 86 -13.18 -3.03 3.54
CA SER A 86 -13.80 -3.21 2.23
C SER A 86 -12.82 -3.80 1.22
N VAL A 87 -11.58 -3.29 1.16
CA VAL A 87 -10.51 -3.86 0.31
C VAL A 87 -10.23 -5.33 0.69
N LEU A 88 -10.07 -5.60 1.98
CA LEU A 88 -9.75 -6.96 2.47
C LEU A 88 -10.90 -7.95 2.25
N ARG A 89 -12.16 -7.49 2.38
CA ARG A 89 -13.36 -8.29 2.16
C ARG A 89 -13.58 -8.63 0.70
N ASP A 90 -13.33 -7.67 -0.19
CA ASP A 90 -13.41 -7.88 -1.63
C ASP A 90 -12.42 -8.97 -2.08
N GLY A 91 -11.21 -8.97 -1.51
CA GLY A 91 -10.26 -10.06 -1.63
C GLY A 91 -9.55 -10.16 -2.98
N ARG A 92 -9.86 -9.28 -3.95
CA ARG A 92 -9.18 -9.23 -5.25
C ARG A 92 -7.83 -8.52 -5.18
N ALA A 93 -7.68 -7.48 -4.36
CA ALA A 93 -6.39 -6.81 -4.19
C ALA A 93 -5.34 -7.80 -3.65
N CYS A 94 -4.13 -7.78 -4.21
CA CYS A 94 -3.07 -8.67 -3.77
C CYS A 94 -2.46 -8.21 -2.43
N ALA A 95 -2.46 -6.91 -2.17
CA ALA A 95 -2.04 -6.32 -0.90
C ALA A 95 -2.69 -4.94 -0.68
N VAL A 96 -2.75 -4.53 0.58
CA VAL A 96 -3.10 -3.17 0.97
C VAL A 96 -2.27 -2.77 2.18
N THR A 97 -1.74 -1.55 2.17
CA THR A 97 -1.01 -0.98 3.31
C THR A 97 -1.42 0.46 3.55
N LEU A 98 -1.54 0.83 4.83
CA LEU A 98 -1.70 2.23 5.22
C LEU A 98 -0.31 2.88 5.23
N LEU A 99 -0.25 4.09 4.73
CA LEU A 99 0.96 4.89 4.67
C LEU A 99 0.96 5.85 5.86
N THR A 100 2.07 5.94 6.61
CA THR A 100 2.20 6.89 7.73
C THR A 100 3.52 7.65 7.62
N ASP A 101 3.57 8.92 7.97
CA ASP A 101 4.84 9.65 8.07
C ASP A 101 5.18 10.09 9.51
N ASP A 102 4.25 9.88 10.43
CA ASP A 102 4.46 9.90 11.87
C ASP A 102 3.84 8.64 12.54
N PRO A 103 4.00 8.44 13.86
CA PRO A 103 3.52 7.23 14.54
C PRO A 103 2.00 7.06 14.61
N VAL A 104 1.22 8.11 14.37
CA VAL A 104 -0.22 8.16 14.73
C VAL A 104 -1.11 8.46 13.53
N SER A 105 -0.64 9.31 12.61
CA SER A 105 -1.43 9.79 11.48
C SER A 105 -1.21 8.98 10.22
N ILE A 106 -2.31 8.73 9.52
CA ILE A 106 -2.32 8.09 8.22
C ILE A 106 -2.10 9.17 7.15
N ALA A 107 -1.02 9.04 6.40
CA ALA A 107 -0.67 9.86 5.25
C ALA A 107 -1.27 9.35 3.93
N GLY A 108 -1.81 8.14 3.92
CA GLY A 108 -2.49 7.58 2.75
C GLY A 108 -2.68 6.08 2.80
N ALA A 109 -2.92 5.48 1.64
CA ALA A 109 -2.95 4.04 1.45
C ALA A 109 -2.37 3.67 0.08
N LEU A 110 -1.80 2.47 0.02
CA LEU A 110 -1.33 1.84 -1.21
C LEU A 110 -2.00 0.48 -1.34
N THR A 111 -2.88 0.35 -2.35
CA THR A 111 -3.54 -0.91 -2.72
C THR A 111 -2.89 -1.44 -3.98
N ILE A 112 -2.51 -2.71 -3.98
CA ILE A 112 -1.72 -3.34 -5.04
C ILE A 112 -2.55 -4.42 -5.74
N ALA A 113 -2.46 -4.46 -7.06
CA ALA A 113 -3.02 -5.50 -7.92
C ALA A 113 -1.94 -6.03 -8.87
N ARG A 114 -1.99 -7.33 -9.17
CA ARG A 114 -1.13 -7.93 -10.19
C ARG A 114 -1.52 -7.46 -11.57
N ALA A 115 -0.55 -7.01 -12.38
CA ALA A 115 -0.85 -6.42 -13.68
C ALA A 115 -1.43 -7.44 -14.69
N GLU A 116 -1.11 -8.72 -14.53
CA GLU A 116 -1.62 -9.84 -15.32
C GLU A 116 -3.00 -10.34 -14.89
N ARG A 117 -3.61 -9.72 -13.87
CA ARG A 117 -4.91 -10.10 -13.31
C ARG A 117 -5.95 -8.98 -13.52
N PRO A 118 -6.70 -8.98 -14.63
CA PRO A 118 -7.60 -7.89 -14.98
C PRO A 118 -8.69 -7.61 -13.94
N ASP A 119 -9.13 -8.65 -13.23
CA ASP A 119 -10.10 -8.58 -12.13
C ASP A 119 -9.57 -7.78 -10.93
N GLU A 120 -8.28 -7.93 -10.61
CA GLU A 120 -7.61 -7.18 -9.55
C GLU A 120 -7.41 -5.72 -9.97
N VAL A 121 -6.97 -5.49 -11.21
CA VAL A 121 -6.77 -4.14 -11.76
C VAL A 121 -8.08 -3.37 -11.83
N ALA A 122 -9.18 -4.03 -12.22
CA ALA A 122 -10.50 -3.42 -12.25
C ALA A 122 -10.95 -2.99 -10.84
N ALA A 123 -10.66 -3.79 -9.80
CA ALA A 123 -11.01 -3.47 -8.42
C ALA A 123 -10.34 -2.18 -7.90
N LEU A 124 -9.15 -1.84 -8.42
CA LEU A 124 -8.45 -0.61 -8.02
C LEU A 124 -9.13 0.67 -8.53
N ARG A 125 -9.96 0.60 -9.58
CA ARG A 125 -10.71 1.78 -10.07
C ARG A 125 -11.77 2.23 -9.06
N ASP A 126 -12.28 1.28 -8.28
CA ASP A 126 -13.28 1.48 -7.25
C ASP A 126 -12.66 1.37 -5.84
N ASP A 127 -11.36 1.63 -5.70
CA ASP A 127 -10.65 1.53 -4.43
C ASP A 127 -11.39 2.37 -3.35
N PRO A 128 -11.84 1.74 -2.25
CA PRO A 128 -12.50 2.43 -1.15
C PRO A 128 -11.75 3.66 -0.61
N PHE A 129 -10.40 3.65 -0.64
CA PHE A 129 -9.60 4.80 -0.22
C PHE A 129 -9.69 6.00 -1.18
N ALA A 130 -10.01 5.78 -2.46
CA ALA A 130 -10.23 6.85 -3.43
C ALA A 130 -11.48 7.68 -3.13
N ARG A 131 -12.38 7.19 -2.25
CA ARG A 131 -13.55 7.95 -1.76
C ARG A 131 -13.18 8.88 -0.60
N LEU A 132 -12.07 8.59 0.09
CA LEU A 132 -11.60 9.37 1.23
C LEU A 132 -10.58 10.42 0.79
N TRP A 133 -9.71 10.05 -0.15
CA TRP A 133 -8.55 10.86 -0.54
C TRP A 133 -8.33 10.86 -2.05
N THR A 134 -7.55 11.83 -2.51
CA THR A 134 -7.07 11.87 -3.89
C THR A 134 -6.25 10.63 -4.17
N SER A 135 -6.72 9.80 -5.11
CA SER A 135 -6.02 8.59 -5.56
C SER A 135 -5.47 8.73 -6.96
N ARG A 136 -4.33 8.07 -7.20
CA ARG A 136 -3.72 7.89 -8.52
C ARG A 136 -3.61 6.40 -8.80
N LEU A 137 -4.15 5.98 -9.94
CA LEU A 137 -3.94 4.63 -10.46
C LEU A 137 -2.66 4.62 -11.31
N LEU A 138 -1.68 3.82 -10.91
CA LEU A 138 -0.34 3.81 -11.49
C LEU A 138 0.05 2.40 -11.93
N ALA A 139 0.61 2.27 -13.13
CA ALA A 139 1.33 1.08 -13.56
C ALA A 139 2.77 1.17 -13.07
N ILE A 140 3.19 0.18 -12.28
CA ILE A 140 4.51 0.12 -11.66
C ILE A 140 5.33 -0.98 -12.33
N GLY A 141 6.55 -0.64 -12.72
CA GLY A 141 7.53 -1.60 -13.24
C GLY A 141 7.90 -2.69 -12.22
N PRO A 142 8.62 -3.73 -12.65
CA PRO A 142 9.05 -4.81 -11.76
C PRO A 142 10.13 -4.35 -10.76
N GLY A 143 10.41 -5.19 -9.75
CA GLY A 143 11.58 -5.08 -8.88
C GLY A 143 11.40 -4.21 -7.62
N VAL A 144 10.16 -3.87 -7.25
CA VAL A 144 9.87 -3.09 -6.04
C VAL A 144 8.72 -3.65 -5.20
N LEU A 145 7.65 -4.16 -5.81
CA LEU A 145 6.43 -4.56 -5.12
C LEU A 145 6.11 -6.03 -5.36
N GLY A 146 5.75 -6.73 -4.30
CA GLY A 146 5.40 -8.15 -4.34
C GLY A 146 4.08 -8.47 -3.68
N VAL A 147 3.70 -9.74 -3.75
CA VAL A 147 2.55 -10.27 -3.03
C VAL A 147 3.02 -10.76 -1.66
N PRO A 148 2.61 -10.11 -0.55
CA PRO A 148 2.97 -10.58 0.77
C PRO A 148 2.38 -11.97 1.02
N VAL A 149 3.18 -12.88 1.58
CA VAL A 149 2.68 -14.17 2.06
C VAL A 149 1.67 -13.89 3.18
N ARG A 150 0.46 -14.41 3.05
CA ARG A 150 -0.56 -14.32 4.12
C ARG A 150 -0.04 -15.14 5.31
N PRO A 151 0.12 -14.54 6.50
CA PRO A 151 0.52 -15.29 7.69
C PRO A 151 -0.60 -16.27 8.06
N THR A 152 -0.17 -17.43 8.52
CA THR A 152 -1.04 -18.51 8.98
C THR A 152 -1.58 -18.21 10.38
N GLY A 153 -2.91 -18.20 10.55
CA GLY A 153 -3.58 -18.23 11.87
C GLY A 153 -4.20 -16.90 12.38
N PRO A 154 -5.07 -16.97 13.42
CA PRO A 154 -5.73 -15.81 13.99
C PRO A 154 -4.70 -14.87 14.64
N SER A 155 -4.66 -13.64 14.16
CA SER A 155 -3.69 -12.64 14.60
C SER A 155 -4.48 -11.49 15.26
N LEU A 156 -4.22 -11.20 16.55
CA LEU A 156 -4.84 -10.10 17.33
C LEU A 156 -4.28 -8.72 16.92
N GLU A 157 -5.12 -7.83 16.37
CA GLU A 157 -4.78 -6.45 15.97
C GLU A 157 -4.09 -5.68 17.11
N ARG A 158 -2.76 -5.45 17.01
CA ARG A 158 -2.01 -4.66 17.99
C ARG A 158 -1.87 -3.22 17.50
N TYR A 159 -2.55 -2.31 18.19
CA TYR A 159 -2.42 -0.86 18.06
C TYR A 159 -0.99 -0.39 18.38
N SER A 160 -0.15 -0.29 17.34
CA SER A 160 0.99 0.64 17.17
C SER A 160 1.93 0.10 16.07
N GLY A 161 1.95 0.75 14.91
CA GLY A 161 3.10 0.74 13.99
C GLY A 161 3.48 -0.56 13.27
N GLN A 162 2.66 -1.61 13.21
CA GLN A 162 2.91 -2.78 12.35
C GLN A 162 1.62 -3.25 11.63
N PRO A 163 1.63 -3.37 10.29
CA PRO A 163 0.44 -3.70 9.49
C PRO A 163 -0.01 -5.18 9.56
N TRP A 164 -1.32 -5.40 9.42
CA TRP A 164 -2.01 -6.68 9.65
C TRP A 164 -2.70 -7.25 8.39
N PRO A 165 -2.67 -8.58 8.15
CA PRO A 165 -3.38 -9.26 7.06
C PRO A 165 -4.57 -10.15 7.51
N TYR A 166 -5.36 -10.61 6.52
CA TYR A 166 -6.67 -11.27 6.62
C TYR A 166 -6.69 -12.59 5.82
N ASP A 167 -7.18 -13.71 6.40
CA ASP A 167 -8.25 -14.54 5.79
C ASP A 167 -8.97 -15.55 6.72
N ARG A 168 -10.31 -15.60 6.54
CA ARG A 168 -11.35 -16.60 6.89
C ARG A 168 -11.85 -16.75 8.35
N PHE A 169 -13.14 -16.44 8.53
CA PHE A 169 -14.00 -16.93 9.61
C PHE A 169 -14.54 -18.31 9.22
N TRP A 170 -14.35 -19.33 10.07
CA TRP A 170 -15.17 -20.54 10.06
C TRP A 170 -16.16 -20.48 11.22
N ASN A 171 -17.43 -20.74 10.93
CA ASN A 171 -18.45 -21.07 11.92
C ASN A 171 -18.04 -22.34 12.67
N GLN A 172 -18.19 -22.36 14.00
CA GLN A 172 -18.37 -23.62 14.72
C GLN A 172 -19.82 -23.66 15.21
N GLU A 173 -20.61 -24.53 14.60
CA GLU A 173 -21.74 -25.17 15.26
C GLU A 173 -21.18 -26.13 16.31
N GLY A 174 -21.75 -26.08 17.51
CA GLY A 174 -21.45 -26.91 18.67
C GLY A 174 -22.33 -26.52 19.84
#